data_AF-A0A520QVN9-F1
#
_entry.id   AF-A0A520QVN9-F1
#
_cell.length_a   1.000
_cell.length_b   1.000
_cell.length_c   1.000
_cell.angle_alpha   90.00
_cell.angle_beta   90.00
_cell.angle_gamma   90.00
#
_symmetry.space_group_name_H-M   'P 1'
#
loop_
_entity.id
_entity.type
_entity.pdbx_description
1 polymer ?
#
loop_
_entity_poly.entity_id
_entity_poly.type
_entity_poly.pdbx_seq_one_letter_code
_entity_poly.pdbx_strand_id
1 'polypeptide(L)'
;MMRLATPFAALLVSLLVPLLGMGCGSIEYGPSEPRQREAPRVARVDVPVTRVEGAVSCGGQQRLRIDDQVLDGSDGPAVQASGQCVVEISESIVRGQPAVVVSGQAQVVLVECRIEGDLVSQGQGQIRTHGSRHRGQVLRAAY
;
A
#
# COMPACT_ATOMS: atom_id res chain seq x y z
N MET A 1 -9.66 -27.78 41.59
CA MET A 1 -9.88 -29.14 41.06
C MET A 1 -9.92 -29.06 39.53
N MET A 2 -9.25 -30.01 38.85
CA MET A 2 -9.34 -30.34 37.40
C MET A 2 -8.69 -29.33 36.43
N ARG A 3 -7.88 -29.66 35.40
CA ARG A 3 -7.29 -30.87 34.77
C ARG A 3 -6.06 -30.35 33.98
N LEU A 4 -4.82 -30.82 34.14
CA LEU A 4 -4.14 -31.99 33.55
C LEU A 4 -4.15 -32.15 32.01
N ALA A 5 -2.93 -32.18 31.45
CA ALA A 5 -2.44 -32.84 30.20
C ALA A 5 -2.92 -32.24 28.85
N THR A 6 -2.09 -32.07 27.81
CA THR A 6 -1.02 -32.95 27.25
C THR A 6 -0.04 -32.16 26.35
N PRO A 7 1.23 -32.58 26.24
CA PRO A 7 2.16 -32.15 25.20
C PRO A 7 2.12 -33.12 24.00
N PHE A 8 1.89 -32.62 22.78
CA PHE A 8 1.98 -33.43 21.57
C PHE A 8 3.36 -33.26 20.92
N ALA A 9 4.14 -34.33 21.03
CA ALA A 9 5.34 -34.57 20.25
C ALA A 9 4.99 -34.92 18.80
N ALA A 10 5.66 -34.26 17.86
CA ALA A 10 5.89 -34.68 16.47
C ALA A 10 6.67 -33.50 15.86
N LEU A 11 7.87 -33.60 15.31
CA LEU A 11 8.27 -34.39 14.16
C LEU A 11 9.74 -34.00 13.93
N LEU A 12 10.65 -34.95 13.76
CA LEU A 12 11.76 -34.74 12.82
C LEU A 12 12.31 -36.08 12.37
N VAL A 13 11.68 -36.55 11.29
CA VAL A 13 12.06 -37.70 10.49
C VAL A 13 13.44 -37.40 9.88
N SER A 14 14.43 -38.19 10.31
CA SER A 14 15.74 -38.28 9.67
C SER A 14 15.69 -39.37 8.59
N LEU A 15 15.70 -38.95 7.32
CA LEU A 15 15.98 -39.78 6.12
C LEU A 15 16.81 -38.84 5.23
N LEU A 16 18.14 -38.87 5.23
CA LEU A 16 19.05 -39.88 4.67
C LEU A 16 18.76 -40.22 3.18
N VAL A 17 19.86 -40.29 2.41
CA VAL A 17 20.03 -40.86 1.04
C VAL A 17 20.01 -39.80 -0.11
N PRO A 18 20.88 -39.89 -1.14
CA PRO A 18 22.35 -39.94 -1.14
C PRO A 18 22.99 -39.00 -2.21
N LEU A 19 24.32 -38.91 -2.18
CA LEU A 19 25.12 -38.53 -3.35
C LEU A 19 24.91 -39.54 -4.50
N LEU A 20 24.82 -39.05 -5.74
CA LEU A 20 25.46 -39.56 -6.98
C LEU A 20 24.58 -39.26 -8.20
N GLY A 21 25.15 -38.53 -9.15
CA GLY A 21 24.49 -38.25 -10.42
C GLY A 21 25.25 -37.27 -11.29
N MET A 22 26.56 -37.53 -11.50
CA MET A 22 27.30 -36.93 -12.61
C MET A 22 26.59 -37.28 -13.93
N GLY A 23 26.12 -36.25 -14.60
CA GLY A 23 25.64 -36.30 -15.97
C GLY A 23 26.05 -35.01 -16.67
N CYS A 24 27.28 -34.98 -17.20
CA CYS A 24 27.74 -33.94 -18.11
C CYS A 24 26.97 -34.06 -19.44
N GLY A 25 25.82 -33.40 -19.53
CA GLY A 25 25.19 -33.03 -20.79
C GLY A 25 25.56 -31.59 -21.12
N SER A 26 26.55 -31.39 -21.98
CA SER A 26 26.83 -30.07 -22.54
C SER A 26 25.71 -29.70 -23.51
N ILE A 27 24.71 -28.97 -23.01
CA ILE A 27 23.74 -28.27 -23.84
C ILE A 27 24.35 -26.90 -24.12
N GLU A 28 24.70 -26.66 -25.38
CA GLU A 28 25.01 -25.32 -25.88
C GLU A 28 23.82 -24.39 -25.63
N TYR A 29 23.83 -23.73 -24.47
CA TYR A 29 23.03 -22.54 -24.21
C TYR A 29 23.74 -21.39 -24.91
N GLY A 30 23.35 -21.12 -26.16
CA GLY A 30 23.52 -19.79 -26.72
C GLY A 30 22.84 -18.78 -25.80
N PRO A 31 23.37 -17.55 -25.64
CA PRO A 31 22.78 -16.53 -24.78
C PRO A 31 21.40 -16.16 -25.34
N SER A 32 20.36 -16.81 -24.83
CA SER A 32 18.99 -16.36 -25.00
C SER A 32 18.85 -15.10 -24.17
N GLU A 33 19.17 -13.96 -24.80
CA GLU A 33 18.83 -12.64 -24.27
C GLU A 33 17.40 -12.72 -23.73
N PRO A 34 17.18 -12.50 -22.43
CA PRO A 34 15.84 -12.50 -21.90
C PRO A 34 15.11 -11.42 -22.68
N ARG A 35 14.16 -11.84 -23.53
CA ARG A 35 13.20 -10.94 -24.16
C ARG A 35 12.64 -10.12 -23.01
N GLN A 36 13.14 -8.89 -22.89
CA GLN A 36 12.64 -7.90 -21.96
C GLN A 36 11.17 -7.79 -22.34
N ARG A 37 10.32 -8.50 -21.60
CA ARG A 37 8.90 -8.24 -21.61
C ARG A 37 8.83 -6.83 -21.09
N GLU A 38 8.77 -5.88 -22.02
CA GLU A 38 8.50 -4.48 -21.76
C GLU A 38 7.30 -4.48 -20.83
N ALA A 39 7.57 -4.24 -19.54
CA ALA A 39 6.51 -4.05 -18.58
C ALA A 39 5.64 -2.95 -19.19
N PRO A 40 4.30 -3.14 -19.24
CA PRO A 40 3.41 -2.17 -19.86
C PRO A 40 3.80 -0.80 -19.32
N ARG A 41 4.29 0.07 -20.22
CA ARG A 41 4.71 1.42 -19.86
C ARG A 41 3.44 2.14 -19.45
N VAL A 42 3.10 2.06 -18.16
CA VAL A 42 2.04 2.85 -17.56
C VAL A 42 2.46 4.28 -17.83
N ALA A 43 1.77 4.92 -18.78
CA ALA A 43 2.01 6.31 -19.12
C ALA A 43 1.91 7.08 -17.80
N ARG A 44 3.04 7.59 -17.32
CA ARG A 44 3.08 8.48 -16.17
C ARG A 44 2.41 9.76 -16.64
N VAL A 45 1.10 9.83 -16.43
CA VAL A 45 0.38 11.09 -16.53
C VAL A 45 0.77 11.86 -15.28
N ASP A 46 1.88 12.60 -15.36
CA ASP A 46 2.21 13.62 -14.39
C ASP A 46 1.18 14.73 -14.56
N VAL A 47 0.04 14.57 -13.88
CA VAL A 47 -0.99 15.61 -13.81
C VAL A 47 -0.35 16.78 -13.06
N PRO A 48 -0.36 18.00 -13.62
CA PRO A 48 0.23 19.17 -12.98
C PRO A 48 -0.38 19.38 -11.59
N VAL A 49 0.44 19.88 -10.66
CA VAL A 49 0.05 20.23 -9.28
C VAL A 49 -1.08 21.25 -9.33
N THR A 50 -2.32 20.79 -9.26
CA THR A 50 -3.48 21.64 -9.15
C THR A 50 -3.62 22.05 -7.69
N ARG A 51 -3.67 23.36 -7.39
CA ARG A 51 -4.21 23.80 -6.11
C ARG A 51 -5.64 23.30 -6.02
N VAL A 52 -5.90 22.37 -5.10
CA VAL A 52 -7.24 21.87 -4.84
C VAL A 52 -7.69 22.48 -3.54
N GLU A 53 -8.65 23.40 -3.61
CA GLU A 53 -9.38 23.87 -2.44
C GLU A 53 -10.57 22.91 -2.25
N GLY A 54 -10.51 22.08 -1.20
CA GLY A 54 -11.60 21.18 -0.82
C GLY A 54 -11.25 19.69 -0.84
N ALA A 55 -12.28 18.85 -0.95
CA ALA A 55 -12.16 17.40 -0.93
C ALA A 55 -11.55 16.86 -2.23
N VAL A 56 -10.60 15.93 -2.09
CA VAL A 56 -9.90 15.27 -3.19
C VAL A 56 -10.41 13.85 -3.34
N SER A 57 -10.78 13.44 -4.55
CA SER A 57 -11.13 12.07 -4.88
C SER A 57 -10.19 11.52 -5.96
N CYS A 58 -9.65 10.33 -5.74
CA CYS A 58 -8.79 9.62 -6.69
C CYS A 58 -9.25 8.17 -6.85
N GLY A 59 -9.32 7.71 -8.10
CA GLY A 59 -9.80 6.37 -8.43
C GLY A 59 -9.05 5.73 -9.59
N GLY A 60 -9.26 4.42 -9.77
CA GLY A 60 -8.65 3.68 -10.88
C GLY A 60 -7.13 3.53 -10.73
N GLN A 61 -6.38 3.76 -11.81
CA GLN A 61 -4.91 3.63 -11.85
C GLN A 61 -4.22 5.00 -11.94
N GLN A 62 -4.71 5.97 -11.16
CA GLN A 62 -4.18 7.33 -11.16
C GLN A 62 -3.08 7.50 -10.12
N ARG A 63 -2.18 8.46 -10.37
CA ARG A 63 -1.24 8.95 -9.38
C ARG A 63 -1.44 10.45 -9.20
N LEU A 64 -1.58 10.88 -7.95
CA LEU A 64 -1.78 12.28 -7.59
C LEU A 64 -0.71 12.71 -6.59
N ARG A 65 -0.17 13.90 -6.79
CA ARG A 65 0.77 14.53 -5.87
C ARG A 65 0.25 15.91 -5.47
N ILE A 66 0.19 16.17 -4.17
CA ILE A 66 -0.31 17.41 -3.59
C ILE A 66 0.74 17.92 -2.60
N ASP A 67 1.18 19.16 -2.76
CA ASP A 67 2.19 19.76 -1.88
C ASP A 67 1.68 21.14 -1.41
N ASP A 68 1.92 21.46 -0.12
CA ASP A 68 1.63 22.77 0.48
C ASP A 68 0.17 23.25 0.30
N GLN A 69 -0.80 22.36 0.57
CA GLN A 69 -2.24 22.66 0.44
C GLN A 69 -3.01 22.50 1.76
N VAL A 70 -4.21 23.07 1.79
CA VAL A 70 -5.22 22.80 2.82
C VAL A 70 -6.36 22.01 2.17
N LEU A 71 -6.44 20.72 2.51
CA LEU A 71 -7.49 19.82 2.07
C LEU A 71 -8.58 19.78 3.13
N ASP A 72 -9.77 20.26 2.77
CA ASP A 72 -10.89 20.41 3.68
C ASP A 72 -12.11 19.61 3.21
N GLY A 73 -12.41 18.54 3.95
CA GLY A 73 -13.62 17.74 3.83
C GLY A 73 -14.62 18.07 4.94
N SER A 74 -15.01 19.34 5.10
CA SER A 74 -15.96 19.75 6.15
C SER A 74 -17.27 18.93 6.14
N ASP A 75 -17.73 18.51 4.96
CA ASP A 75 -18.94 17.69 4.79
C ASP A 75 -18.65 16.19 4.54
N GLY A 76 -17.41 15.73 4.74
CA GLY A 76 -17.08 14.31 4.51
C GLY A 76 -15.57 13.99 4.47
N PRO A 77 -15.14 13.04 3.62
CA PRO A 77 -13.73 12.73 3.48
C PRO A 77 -12.96 13.85 2.78
N ALA A 78 -11.90 14.36 3.41
CA ALA A 78 -11.02 15.34 2.75
C ALA A 78 -10.21 14.71 1.62
N VAL A 79 -9.82 13.44 1.79
CA VAL A 79 -9.15 12.64 0.77
C VAL A 79 -9.84 11.29 0.66
N GLN A 80 -10.31 10.95 -0.52
CA GLN A 80 -10.89 9.65 -0.83
C GLN A 80 -10.09 8.98 -1.96
N ALA A 81 -9.39 7.89 -1.65
CA ALA A 81 -8.61 7.11 -2.62
C ALA A 81 -9.19 5.71 -2.79
N SER A 82 -9.37 5.26 -4.03
CA SER A 82 -9.95 3.96 -4.35
C SER A 82 -9.27 3.27 -5.54
N GLY A 83 -9.53 1.97 -5.72
CA GLY A 83 -8.97 1.20 -6.84
C GLY A 83 -7.48 0.90 -6.66
N GLN A 84 -6.64 1.28 -7.62
CA GLN A 84 -5.18 1.17 -7.59
C GLN A 84 -4.52 2.56 -7.55
N CYS A 85 -5.23 3.58 -7.06
CA CYS A 85 -4.72 4.94 -7.03
C CYS A 85 -3.57 5.09 -6.02
N VAL A 86 -2.57 5.91 -6.36
CA VAL A 86 -1.51 6.33 -5.46
C VAL A 86 -1.59 7.84 -5.22
N VAL A 87 -1.81 8.26 -3.97
CA VAL A 87 -1.85 9.67 -3.58
C VAL A 87 -0.67 9.98 -2.66
N GLU A 88 0.09 11.01 -2.98
CA GLU A 88 1.21 11.52 -2.19
C GLU A 88 0.90 12.96 -1.79
N ILE A 89 0.86 13.23 -0.49
CA ILE A 89 0.54 14.54 0.06
C ILE A 89 1.69 14.96 0.97
N SER A 90 2.28 16.12 0.69
CA SER A 90 3.41 16.66 1.45
C SER A 90 3.08 18.01 2.06
N GLU A 91 3.59 18.27 3.26
CA GLU A 91 3.59 19.61 3.90
C GLU A 91 2.21 20.29 3.95
N SER A 92 1.16 19.48 4.07
CA SER A 92 -0.24 19.94 3.92
C SER A 92 -1.05 19.80 5.19
N ILE A 93 -2.17 20.52 5.27
CA ILE A 93 -3.18 20.35 6.32
C ILE A 93 -4.34 19.55 5.73
N VAL A 94 -4.65 18.40 6.32
CA VAL A 94 -5.75 17.52 5.88
C VAL A 94 -6.78 17.44 7.00
N ARG A 95 -7.96 18.04 6.79
CA ARG A 95 -9.03 18.08 7.81
C ARG A 95 -10.35 17.57 7.25
N GLY A 96 -10.99 16.64 7.94
CA GLY A 96 -12.28 16.07 7.50
C GLY A 96 -12.86 15.09 8.50
N GLN A 97 -14.08 14.61 8.24
CA GLN A 97 -14.79 13.66 9.09
C GLN A 97 -15.36 12.49 8.26
N PRO A 98 -14.56 11.47 7.93
CA PRO A 98 -13.14 11.24 8.27
C PRO A 98 -12.14 12.12 7.49
N ALA A 99 -10.88 12.21 7.90
CA ALA A 99 -9.88 13.01 7.15
C ALA A 99 -9.44 12.31 5.86
N VAL A 100 -9.12 11.01 5.94
CA VAL A 100 -8.67 10.22 4.78
C VAL A 100 -9.41 8.89 4.76
N VAL A 101 -9.93 8.51 3.59
CA VAL A 101 -10.54 7.21 3.34
C VAL A 101 -9.82 6.54 2.18
N VAL A 102 -9.32 5.34 2.41
CA VAL A 102 -8.64 4.53 1.40
C VAL A 102 -9.35 3.20 1.25
N SER A 103 -9.68 2.81 0.02
CA SER A 103 -10.35 1.55 -0.29
C SER A 103 -9.70 0.82 -1.48
N GLY A 104 -9.99 -0.47 -1.63
CA GLY A 104 -9.43 -1.29 -2.72
C GLY A 104 -7.96 -1.62 -2.48
N GLN A 105 -7.10 -1.36 -3.47
CA GLN A 105 -5.64 -1.48 -3.45
C GLN A 105 -4.95 -0.11 -3.45
N ALA A 106 -5.68 0.97 -3.12
CA ALA A 106 -5.15 2.32 -3.17
C ALA A 106 -4.10 2.54 -2.07
N GLN A 107 -3.16 3.44 -2.33
CA GLN A 107 -2.10 3.82 -1.42
C GLN A 107 -2.10 5.34 -1.22
N VAL A 108 -2.12 5.77 0.03
CA VAL A 108 -1.97 7.18 0.41
C VAL A 108 -0.73 7.35 1.27
N VAL A 109 0.13 8.29 0.90
CA VAL A 109 1.35 8.65 1.62
C VAL A 109 1.24 10.10 2.06
N LEU A 110 1.38 10.33 3.37
CA LEU A 110 1.27 11.62 4.03
C LEU A 110 2.64 11.98 4.60
N VAL A 111 3.28 13.03 4.09
CA VAL A 111 4.64 13.43 4.47
C VAL A 111 4.59 14.81 5.12
N GLU A 112 5.04 14.92 6.37
CA GLU A 112 5.09 16.18 7.12
C GLU A 112 3.74 16.93 7.18
N CYS A 113 2.63 16.19 7.13
CA CYS A 113 1.30 16.75 7.14
C CYS A 113 0.75 16.94 8.57
N ARG A 114 -0.18 17.88 8.71
CA ARG A 114 -1.06 17.99 9.89
C ARG A 114 -2.42 17.40 9.54
N ILE A 115 -2.81 16.33 10.22
CA ILE A 115 -4.03 15.58 9.93
C ILE A 115 -5.03 15.76 11.08
N GLU A 116 -6.22 16.26 10.77
CA GLU A 116 -7.30 16.54 11.72
C GLU A 116 -8.55 15.73 11.33
N GLY A 117 -8.70 14.57 11.95
CA GLY A 117 -9.79 13.61 11.66
C GLY A 117 -9.28 12.19 11.51
N ASP A 118 -10.21 11.27 11.26
CA ASP A 118 -9.91 9.84 11.24
C ASP A 118 -9.25 9.40 9.93
N LEU A 119 -8.34 8.42 10.04
CA LEU A 119 -7.72 7.73 8.92
C LEU A 119 -8.40 6.37 8.76
N VAL A 120 -9.17 6.19 7.70
CA VAL A 120 -9.96 4.97 7.47
C VAL A 120 -9.39 4.18 6.31
N SER A 121 -8.99 2.94 6.58
CA SER A 121 -8.50 2.02 5.57
C SER A 121 -9.45 0.83 5.42
N GLN A 122 -9.94 0.60 4.20
CA GLN A 122 -10.89 -0.45 3.84
C GLN A 122 -10.25 -1.42 2.85
N GLY A 123 -10.47 -2.72 3.02
CA GLY A 123 -9.91 -3.75 2.13
C GLY A 123 -8.38 -3.81 2.20
N GLN A 124 -7.71 -3.75 1.05
CA GLN A 124 -6.25 -3.78 0.94
C GLN A 124 -5.61 -2.38 0.89
N GLY A 125 -6.39 -1.33 1.12
CA GLY A 125 -5.91 0.05 1.15
C GLY A 125 -4.77 0.24 2.13
N GLN A 126 -3.85 1.13 1.82
CA GLN A 126 -2.72 1.47 2.69
C GLN A 126 -2.62 2.98 2.92
N ILE A 127 -2.53 3.37 4.19
CA ILE A 127 -2.20 4.74 4.59
C ILE A 127 -0.83 4.70 5.26
N ARG A 128 0.11 5.51 4.78
CA ARG A 128 1.44 5.67 5.35
C ARG A 128 1.64 7.11 5.75
N THR A 129 2.16 7.32 6.95
CA THR A 129 2.49 8.64 7.48
C THR A 129 3.98 8.71 7.78
N HIS A 130 4.63 9.78 7.32
CA HIS A 130 6.05 10.06 7.54
C HIS A 130 6.17 11.48 8.08
N GLY A 131 6.72 11.68 9.28
CA GLY A 131 6.86 13.01 9.88
C GLY A 131 5.55 13.77 10.14
N SER A 132 4.39 13.14 9.90
CA SER A 132 3.08 13.77 10.02
C SER A 132 2.55 13.75 11.46
N ARG A 133 1.80 14.78 11.83
CA ARG A 133 1.07 14.84 13.11
C ARG A 133 -0.38 14.48 12.87
N HIS A 134 -0.86 13.41 13.49
CA HIS A 134 -2.23 12.94 13.35
C HIS A 134 -3.02 13.14 14.64
N ARG A 135 -4.19 13.78 14.51
CA ARG A 135 -5.20 13.93 15.57
C ARG A 135 -6.50 13.28 15.10
N GLY A 136 -6.70 12.02 15.48
CA GLY A 136 -7.88 11.22 15.16
C GLY A 136 -7.60 9.75 15.43
N GLN A 137 -8.53 8.88 15.03
CA GLN A 137 -8.36 7.44 15.10
C GLN A 137 -7.83 6.88 13.78
N VAL A 138 -7.07 5.78 13.85
CA VAL A 138 -6.71 4.98 12.68
C VAL A 138 -7.62 3.77 12.67
N LEU A 139 -8.59 3.77 11.78
CA LEU A 139 -9.60 2.74 11.65
C LEU A 139 -9.26 1.82 10.49
N ARG A 140 -9.22 0.51 10.76
CA ARG A 140 -9.06 -0.51 9.74
C ARG A 140 -10.37 -1.29 9.66
N ALA A 141 -11.15 -1.03 8.62
CA ALA A 141 -12.38 -1.77 8.38
C ALA A 141 -12.02 -3.10 7.70
N ALA A 142 -12.28 -4.20 8.40
CA ALA A 142 -12.29 -5.52 7.79
C ALA A 142 -13.56 -5.62 6.93
N TYR A 143 -13.39 -5.84 5.63
CA TYR A 143 -14.44 -6.19 4.68
C TYR A 143 -14.17 -7.58 4.15
#